data_AF-A0A701W0T5-F1
#
_entry.id   AF-A0A701W0T5-F1
#
_cell.length_a   1.000
_cell.length_b   1.000
_cell.length_c   1.000
_cell.angle_alpha   90.00
_cell.angle_beta   90.00
_cell.angle_gamma   90.00
#
_symmetry.space_group_name_H-M   'P 1'
#
loop_
_entity.id
_entity.type
_entity.pdbx_description
1 polymer ?
#
loop_
_entity_poly.entity_id
_entity_poly.type
_entity_poly.pdbx_seq_one_letter_code
_entity_poly.pdbx_strand_id
1 'polypeptide(L)'
;MMIREQIEEKLRTAFDPVFLEVVDESYRHNVPAGSESHFKVVLVSDRFTGERFLNRHRMIYGTLTAELSTTVHALALHTYTLKEWEGLQDTIFASPPCRGAGSIA
;
A
#
# COMPACT_ATOMS: atom_id res chain seq x y z
N MET A 1 11.03 7.98 18.98
CA MET A 1 9.95 7.58 18.07
C MET A 1 10.60 6.81 16.94
N MET A 2 10.11 5.62 16.64
CA MET A 2 10.65 4.76 15.58
C MET A 2 10.30 5.36 14.20
N ILE A 3 11.12 5.11 13.16
CA ILE A 3 10.86 5.62 11.81
C ILE A 3 9.52 5.11 11.29
N ARG A 4 9.17 3.84 11.56
CA ARG A 4 7.85 3.28 11.23
C ARG A 4 6.70 4.14 11.76
N GLU A 5 6.78 4.55 13.03
CA GLU A 5 5.73 5.34 13.69
C GLU A 5 5.59 6.73 13.04
N GLN A 6 6.72 7.34 12.66
CA GLN A 6 6.72 8.64 11.99
C GLN A 6 6.06 8.57 10.62
N ILE A 7 6.37 7.52 9.86
CA ILE A 7 5.73 7.24 8.56
C ILE A 7 4.22 7.05 8.77
N GLU A 8 3.81 6.24 9.74
CA GLU A 8 2.40 6.00 10.03
C GLU A 8 1.64 7.28 10.36
N GLU A 9 2.16 8.10 11.27
CA GLU A 9 1.50 9.34 11.70
C GLU A 9 1.35 10.34 10.55
N LYS A 10 2.41 10.54 9.75
CA LYS A 10 2.37 11.43 8.59
C LYS A 10 1.39 10.96 7.54
N LEU A 11 1.38 9.67 7.23
CA LEU A 11 0.45 9.11 6.23
C LEU A 11 -0.99 9.15 6.70
N ARG A 12 -1.25 8.87 7.99
CA ARG A 12 -2.59 9.02 8.59
C ARG A 12 -3.10 10.45 8.45
N THR A 13 -2.27 11.42 8.80
CA THR A 13 -2.64 12.84 8.76
C THR A 13 -2.85 13.34 7.33
N ALA A 14 -1.98 12.97 6.39
CA ALA A 14 -2.02 13.48 5.03
C ALA A 14 -3.15 12.87 4.18
N PHE A 15 -3.44 11.58 4.37
CA PHE A 15 -4.33 10.83 3.47
C PHE A 15 -5.66 10.41 4.09
N ASP A 16 -5.83 10.54 5.41
CA ASP A 16 -7.03 10.07 6.13
C ASP A 16 -7.47 8.65 5.67
N PRO A 17 -6.57 7.66 5.79
CA PRO A 17 -6.78 6.36 5.19
C PRO A 17 -7.82 5.53 5.95
N VAL A 18 -8.65 4.81 5.20
CA VAL A 18 -9.54 3.78 5.75
C VAL A 18 -8.76 2.53 6.18
N PHE A 19 -7.60 2.29 5.55
CA PHE A 19 -6.66 1.25 5.94
C PHE A 19 -5.22 1.72 5.71
N LEU A 20 -4.36 1.51 6.71
CA LEU A 20 -2.94 1.79 6.64
C LEU A 20 -2.17 0.69 7.36
N GLU A 21 -1.21 0.10 6.66
CA GLU A 21 -0.23 -0.83 7.19
C GLU A 21 1.17 -0.39 6.75
N VAL A 22 2.10 -0.28 7.70
CA VAL A 22 3.51 0.02 7.44
C VAL A 22 4.35 -1.10 8.06
N VAL A 23 5.06 -1.83 7.22
CA VAL A 23 5.89 -2.97 7.62
C VAL A 23 7.36 -2.66 7.34
N ASP A 24 8.20 -2.78 8.35
CA ASP A 24 9.65 -2.78 8.17
C ASP A 24 10.10 -4.12 7.59
N GLU A 25 10.66 -4.08 6.38
CA GLU A 25 11.19 -5.24 5.66
C GLU A 25 12.72 -5.23 5.60
N SER A 26 13.39 -4.35 6.36
CA SER A 26 14.84 -4.20 6.35
C SER A 26 15.59 -5.50 6.66
N TYR A 27 15.05 -6.37 7.51
CA TYR A 27 15.62 -7.68 7.82
C TYR A 27 15.73 -8.63 6.59
N ARG A 28 15.01 -8.33 5.51
CA ARG A 28 15.04 -9.09 4.25
C ARG A 28 16.17 -8.63 3.31
N HIS A 29 16.91 -7.60 3.70
CA HIS A 29 17.97 -6.98 2.92
C HIS A 29 19.31 -7.06 3.65
N ASN A 30 20.40 -6.86 2.89
CA ASN A 30 21.76 -6.88 3.43
C ASN A 30 22.08 -5.57 4.18
N VAL A 31 21.35 -5.30 5.26
CA VAL A 31 21.51 -4.13 6.14
C VAL A 31 21.75 -4.59 7.58
N PRO A 32 22.43 -3.79 8.42
CA PRO A 32 22.63 -4.13 9.82
C PRO A 32 21.32 -4.43 10.56
N ALA A 33 21.36 -5.37 11.51
CA ALA A 33 20.19 -5.69 12.33
C ALA A 33 19.67 -4.44 13.07
N GLY A 34 18.36 -4.22 13.01
CA GLY A 34 17.71 -3.02 13.57
C GLY A 34 17.76 -1.79 12.66
N SER A 35 18.24 -1.91 11.41
CA SER A 35 18.10 -0.84 10.43
C SER A 35 16.64 -0.67 10.04
N GLU A 36 16.14 0.56 10.00
CA GLU A 36 14.80 0.94 9.54
C GLU A 36 14.92 1.61 8.16
N SER A 37 15.25 0.84 7.12
CA SER A 37 15.67 1.36 5.82
C SER A 37 14.76 0.95 4.65
N HIS A 38 14.08 -0.19 4.74
CA HIS A 38 13.20 -0.70 3.70
C HIS A 38 11.81 -0.90 4.28
N PHE A 39 10.83 -0.23 3.71
CA PHE A 39 9.46 -0.28 4.20
C PHE A 39 8.49 -0.70 3.11
N LYS A 40 7.50 -1.50 3.49
CA LYS A 40 6.31 -1.75 2.67
C LYS A 40 5.14 -0.97 3.28
N VAL A 41 4.43 -0.24 2.44
CA VAL A 41 3.25 0.53 2.84
C VAL A 41 2.06 0.06 2.01
N VAL A 42 1.00 -0.34 2.69
CA VAL A 42 -0.33 -0.55 2.11
C VAL A 42 -1.22 0.58 2.59
N LEU A 43 -1.72 1.40 1.67
CA LEU A 43 -2.54 2.57 1.98
C LEU A 43 -3.80 2.57 1.13
N VAL A 44 -4.96 2.55 1.81
CA VAL A 44 -6.28 2.67 1.18
C VAL A 44 -6.87 4.03 1.55
N SER A 45 -7.14 4.87 0.54
CA SER A 45 -7.74 6.19 0.73
C SER A 45 -8.43 6.68 -0.54
N ASP A 46 -9.57 7.34 -0.38
CA ASP A 46 -10.30 7.97 -1.49
C ASP A 46 -9.58 9.20 -2.06
N ARG A 47 -8.52 9.71 -1.37
CA ARG A 47 -7.60 10.72 -1.92
C ARG A 47 -6.91 10.26 -3.21
N PHE A 48 -6.90 8.97 -3.50
CA PHE A 48 -6.35 8.40 -4.73
C PHE A 48 -7.36 8.30 -5.88
N THR A 49 -8.61 8.69 -5.67
CA THR A 49 -9.65 8.65 -6.69
C THR A 49 -9.30 9.59 -7.84
N GLY A 50 -9.31 9.08 -9.08
CA GLY A 50 -8.92 9.83 -10.27
C GLY A 50 -7.41 9.98 -10.47
N GLU A 51 -6.59 9.61 -9.48
CA GLU A 51 -5.14 9.68 -9.59
C GLU A 51 -4.55 8.43 -10.23
N ARG A 52 -3.61 8.64 -11.15
CA ARG A 52 -2.79 7.56 -11.72
C ARG A 52 -1.81 7.04 -10.70
N PHE A 53 -1.42 5.77 -10.84
CA PHE A 53 -0.46 5.09 -9.96
C PHE A 53 0.80 5.92 -9.62
N LEU A 54 1.46 6.50 -10.64
CA LEU A 54 2.66 7.31 -10.43
C LEU A 54 2.39 8.57 -9.59
N ASN A 55 1.22 9.20 -9.75
CA ASN A 55 0.85 10.37 -8.95
C ASN A 55 0.61 9.99 -7.50
N ARG A 56 -0.10 8.88 -7.24
CA ARG A 56 -0.29 8.35 -5.87
C ARG A 56 1.05 8.17 -5.16
N HIS A 57 2.03 7.59 -5.86
CA HIS A 57 3.38 7.41 -5.33
C HIS A 57 4.08 8.75 -5.07
N ARG A 58 4.00 9.70 -6.01
CA ARG A 58 4.57 11.05 -5.82
C ARG A 58 3.97 11.78 -4.62
N MET A 59 2.66 11.65 -4.38
CA MET A 59 2.01 12.24 -3.20
C MET A 59 2.58 11.65 -1.90
N ILE A 60 2.76 10.33 -1.85
CA ILE A 60 3.35 9.65 -0.69
C ILE A 60 4.80 10.07 -0.50
N TYR A 61 5.62 10.02 -1.56
CA TYR A 61 7.01 10.45 -1.50
C TYR A 61 7.15 11.90 -1.07
N GLY A 62 6.30 12.80 -1.57
CA GLY A 62 6.26 14.20 -1.14
C GLY A 62 5.99 14.36 0.36
N THR A 63 5.05 13.56 0.88
CA THR A 63 4.71 13.55 2.32
C THR A 63 5.87 13.06 3.19
N LEU A 64 6.66 12.11 2.69
CA LEU A 64 7.75 11.44 3.42
C LEU A 64 9.15 11.95 3.04
N THR A 65 9.24 13.13 2.42
CA THR A 65 10.50 13.66 1.88
C THR A 65 11.63 13.72 2.92
N ALA A 66 11.31 14.03 4.18
CA ALA A 66 12.31 14.13 5.25
C ALA A 66 12.85 12.76 5.70
N GLU A 67 11.99 11.74 5.76
CA GLU A 67 12.36 10.37 6.13
C GLU A 67 13.19 9.71 5.02
N LEU A 68 12.85 10.00 3.75
CA LEU A 68 13.53 9.50 2.56
C LEU A 68 14.90 10.14 2.32
N SER A 69 15.12 11.35 2.83
CA SER A 69 16.42 12.01 2.72
C SER A 69 17.42 11.57 3.79
N THR A 70 16.97 10.82 4.79
CA THR A 70 17.75 10.49 5.99
C THR A 70 17.97 8.99 6.15
N THR A 71 16.91 8.22 6.36
CA THR A 71 17.02 6.84 6.86
C THR A 71 16.35 5.83 5.95
N VAL A 72 15.27 6.20 5.28
CA VAL A 72 14.52 5.29 4.39
C VAL A 72 15.21 5.22 3.02
N HIS A 73 15.70 4.04 2.65
CA HIS A 73 16.31 3.78 1.35
C HIS A 73 15.26 3.43 0.28
N ALA A 74 14.25 2.64 0.64
CA ALA A 74 13.23 2.19 -0.30
C ALA A 74 11.85 2.04 0.35
N LEU A 75 10.82 2.37 -0.44
CA LEU A 75 9.41 2.19 -0.11
C LEU A 75 8.73 1.34 -1.18
N ALA A 76 8.24 0.16 -0.81
CA ALA A 76 7.29 -0.61 -1.61
C ALA A 76 5.88 -0.08 -1.32
N LEU A 77 5.23 0.55 -2.31
CA LEU A 77 3.93 1.19 -2.14
C LEU A 77 2.83 0.38 -2.82
N HIS A 78 1.80 0.03 -2.04
CA HIS A 78 0.54 -0.53 -2.51
C HIS A 78 -0.57 0.47 -2.20
N THR A 79 -1.13 1.10 -3.23
CA THR A 79 -2.09 2.21 -3.07
C THR A 79 -3.42 1.90 -3.72
N TYR A 80 -4.50 2.01 -2.96
CA TYR A 80 -5.85 1.67 -3.41
C TYR A 80 -6.84 2.76 -3.01
N THR A 81 -7.86 2.97 -3.85
CA THR A 81 -9.12 3.60 -3.41
C THR A 81 -9.95 2.58 -2.63
N LEU A 82 -10.97 3.03 -1.88
CA LEU A 82 -11.87 2.10 -1.19
C LEU A 82 -12.52 1.11 -2.18
N LYS A 83 -13.00 1.63 -3.32
CA LYS A 83 -13.61 0.80 -4.38
C LYS A 83 -12.67 -0.25 -4.96
N GLU A 84 -11.41 0.10 -5.20
CA GLU A 84 -10.40 -0.85 -5.67
C GLU A 84 -10.11 -1.91 -4.61
N TRP A 85 -10.06 -1.53 -3.33
CA TRP A 85 -9.82 -2.43 -2.20
C TRP A 85 -10.95 -3.44 -1.99
N GLU A 86 -12.21 -3.00 -2.08
CA GLU A 86 -13.39 -3.87 -2.01
C GLU A 86 -13.43 -4.86 -3.17
N GLY A 87 -13.16 -4.38 -4.39
CA GLY A 87 -13.13 -5.23 -5.59
C GLY A 87 -12.08 -6.34 -5.53
N LEU A 88 -10.97 -6.15 -4.81
CA LEU A 88 -9.98 -7.22 -4.58
C LEU A 88 -10.55 -8.36 -3.75
N GLN A 89 -11.40 -8.07 -2.77
CA GLN A 89 -12.03 -9.10 -1.93
C GLN A 89 -13.11 -9.86 -2.71
N ASP A 90 -13.89 -9.16 -3.53
CA ASP A 90 -14.94 -9.77 -4.35
C ASP A 90 -14.38 -10.77 -5.37
N THR A 91 -13.17 -10.54 -5.91
CA THR A 91 -12.53 -11.49 -6.83
C THR A 91 -12.17 -12.85 -6.21
N ILE A 92 -12.07 -12.94 -4.88
CA ILE A 92 -11.83 -14.21 -4.17
C ILE A 92 -13.14 -14.99 -4.00
N PHE A 93 -14.27 -14.30 -3.80
CA PHE A 93 -15.57 -14.93 -3.53
C PHE A 93 -16.39 -15.22 -4.80
N ALA A 94 -16.12 -14.55 -5.91
CA ALA A 94 -16.82 -14.77 -7.16
C ALA A 94 -16.27 -15.99 -7.92
N SER A 95 -16.75 -17.19 -7.59
CA SER A 95 -16.64 -18.33 -8.52
C SER A 95 -17.50 -18.04 -9.76
N PRO A 96 -16.96 -18.12 -10.99
CA PRO A 96 -17.76 -17.93 -12.19
C PRO A 96 -18.88 -18.98 -12.23
N PRO A 97 -20.09 -18.65 -12.72
CA PRO A 97 -21.12 -19.66 -12.93
C PRO A 97 -20.61 -20.69 -13.95
N CYS A 98 -20.53 -21.96 -13.54
CA CYS A 98 -20.27 -23.09 -14.43
C CYS A 98 -21.35 -23.11 -15.52
N ARG A 99 -21.00 -22.67 -16.73
CA ARG A 99 -21.86 -22.78 -17.91
C ARG A 99 -21.75 -24.21 -18.42
N GLY A 100 -22.55 -25.10 -17.82
CA GLY A 100 -22.72 -26.48 -18.30
C GLY A 100 -23.33 -26.49 -19.70
N ALA A 101 -22.48 -26.50 -20.72
CA ALA A 101 -22.89 -26.80 -22.08
C ALA A 101 -22.99 -28.32 -22.22
N GLY A 102 -24.21 -28.82 -22.41
CA GLY A 102 -24.42 -30.24 -22.71
C GLY A 102 -25.81 -30.76 -22.43
N SER A 103 -26.86 -30.10 -22.92
CA SER A 103 -28.08 -30.85 -23.28
C SER A 103 -27.70 -31.72 -24.49
N ILE A 104 -27.39 -32.98 -24.25
CA ILE A 104 -27.47 -34.00 -25.28
C ILE A 104 -28.87 -34.60 -25.19
N ALA A 105 -29.50 -34.59 -26.35
CA ALA A 105 -30.85 -35.06 -26.67
C ALA A 105 -31.08 -36.54 -26.32
#